data_AF-A0A2N2IK93-F1
#
_entry.id   AF-A0A2N2IK93-F1
#
_cell.length_a   1.000
_cell.length_b   1.000
_cell.length_c   1.000
_cell.angle_alpha   90.00
_cell.angle_beta   90.00
_cell.angle_gamma   90.00
#
_symmetry.space_group_name_H-M   'P 1'
#
loop_
_entity.id
_entity.type
_entity.pdbx_description
1 polymer ?
#
loop_
_entity_poly.entity_id
_entity_poly.type
_entity_poly.pdbx_seq_one_letter_code
_entity_poly.pdbx_strand_id
1 'polypeptide(L)'
;GIGTVLVGLAIFSLAGYNNTAFYPSLSDLQSSLTIYNASSSKYTLTTMSYVALAVPFVLAYIAYVWKLMNAKQLTLAELNGEDAKEMY
;
A
#
# COMPACT_ATOMS: atom_id res chain seq x y z
N GLY A 1 -12.32 5.33 5.05
CA GLY A 1 -13.23 5.67 3.94
C GLY A 1 -12.43 6.20 2.75
N ILE A 2 -13.06 6.72 1.69
CA ILE A 2 -12.30 7.26 0.53
C ILE A 2 -11.43 8.48 0.91
N GLY A 3 -11.92 9.34 1.81
CA GLY A 3 -11.18 10.52 2.27
C GLY A 3 -9.85 10.18 2.93
N THR A 4 -9.79 9.12 3.74
CA THR A 4 -8.53 8.69 4.38
C THR A 4 -7.51 8.18 3.35
N VAL A 5 -7.98 7.54 2.27
CA VAL A 5 -7.12 7.09 1.16
C VAL A 5 -6.54 8.30 0.41
N LEU A 6 -7.37 9.29 0.10
CA LEU A 6 -6.93 10.52 -0.60
C LEU A 6 -5.94 11.33 0.23
N VAL A 7 -6.15 11.43 1.56
CA VAL A 7 -5.19 12.09 2.46
C VAL A 7 -3.86 11.35 2.49
N GLY A 8 -3.87 10.02 2.56
CA GLY A 8 -2.65 9.21 2.48
C GLY A 8 -1.89 9.45 1.18
N LEU A 9 -2.59 9.41 0.04
CA LEU A 9 -2.01 9.70 -1.28
C LEU A 9 -1.42 11.11 -1.35
N ALA A 10 -2.10 12.12 -0.79
CA ALA A 10 -1.61 13.48 -0.78
C ALA A 10 -0.30 13.61 0.02
N ILE A 11 -0.19 12.99 1.20
CA ILE A 11 1.02 12.98 2.02
C ILE A 11 2.18 12.32 1.27
N PHE A 12 1.96 11.14 0.68
CA PHE A 12 3.00 10.46 -0.10
C PHE A 12 3.42 11.25 -1.34
N SER A 13 2.48 11.90 -2.01
CA SER A 13 2.79 12.72 -3.20
C SER A 13 3.61 13.95 -2.85
N LEU A 14 3.37 14.55 -1.68
CA LEU A 14 4.12 15.72 -1.20
C LEU A 14 5.61 15.41 -1.01
N ALA A 15 5.96 14.21 -0.56
CA ALA A 15 7.35 13.78 -0.35
C ALA A 15 8.20 13.79 -1.64
N GLY A 16 7.57 13.66 -2.81
CA GLY A 16 8.23 13.74 -4.12
C GLY A 16 7.96 15.03 -4.90
N TYR A 17 7.13 15.94 -4.39
CA TYR A 17 6.70 17.13 -5.11
C TYR A 17 7.82 18.18 -5.18
N ASN A 18 8.05 18.76 -6.36
CA ASN A 18 8.98 19.89 -6.59
C ASN A 18 10.40 19.72 -5.99
N ASN A 19 11.02 18.54 -6.14
CA ASN A 19 12.35 18.24 -5.58
C ASN A 19 12.44 18.34 -4.05
N THR A 20 11.32 18.20 -3.33
CA THR A 20 11.32 18.23 -1.86
C THR A 20 12.25 17.15 -1.30
N ALA A 21 13.10 17.54 -0.35
CA ALA A 21 13.89 16.59 0.43
C ALA A 21 12.99 15.93 1.48
N PHE A 22 12.61 14.67 1.24
CA PHE A 22 11.83 13.90 2.21
C PHE A 22 12.66 13.46 3.42
N TYR A 23 14.00 13.46 3.28
CA TYR A 23 14.91 13.18 4.38
C TYR A 23 16.07 14.20 4.37
N PRO A 24 15.91 15.35 5.04
CA PRO A 24 16.90 16.42 5.05
C PRO A 24 18.10 16.04 5.94
N SER A 25 19.28 16.43 5.49
CA SER A 25 20.50 16.27 6.28
C SER A 25 20.66 17.43 7.28
N LEU A 26 21.07 17.11 8.51
CA LEU A 26 21.29 18.10 9.57
C LEU A 26 22.70 18.68 9.59
N SER A 27 23.67 17.97 9.00
CA SER A 27 25.09 18.36 8.97
C SER A 27 25.47 19.10 7.69
N ASP A 28 24.92 18.68 6.55
CA ASP A 28 25.13 19.33 5.25
C ASP A 28 23.85 19.26 4.43
N LEU A 29 23.21 20.42 4.23
CA LEU A 29 21.94 20.54 3.51
C LEU A 29 22.03 20.03 2.07
N GLN A 30 23.20 20.07 1.42
CA GLN A 30 23.38 19.59 0.05
C GLN A 30 23.34 18.07 -0.06
N SER A 31 23.63 17.38 1.03
CA SER A 31 23.57 15.91 1.13
C SER A 31 22.16 15.38 1.48
N SER A 32 21.13 16.22 1.38
CA SER A 32 19.74 15.83 1.65
C SER A 32 19.22 14.83 0.62
N LEU A 33 18.42 13.87 1.08
CA LEU A 33 17.86 12.84 0.21
C LEU A 33 16.53 13.31 -0.41
N THR A 34 16.47 13.18 -1.73
CA THR A 34 15.31 13.48 -2.56
C THR A 34 14.97 12.24 -3.39
N ILE A 35 13.83 12.25 -4.07
CA ILE A 35 13.45 11.13 -4.96
C ILE A 35 14.47 10.91 -6.09
N TYR A 36 15.22 11.93 -6.48
CA TYR A 36 16.18 11.83 -7.59
C TYR A 36 17.48 11.14 -7.20
N ASN A 37 17.99 11.37 -5.99
CA ASN A 37 19.27 10.81 -5.55
C ASN A 37 19.12 9.54 -4.70
N ALA A 38 17.94 9.31 -4.11
CA ALA A 38 17.64 8.12 -3.30
C ALA A 38 16.92 7.00 -4.07
N SER A 39 16.81 7.11 -5.40
CA SER A 39 16.21 6.09 -6.25
C SER A 39 17.24 5.08 -6.76
N SER A 40 16.79 3.87 -7.08
CA SER A 40 17.61 2.85 -7.76
C SER A 40 18.03 3.28 -9.16
N SER A 41 18.96 2.52 -9.76
CA SER A 41 19.36 2.73 -11.15
C SER A 41 18.17 2.63 -12.12
N LYS A 42 18.28 3.27 -13.28
CA LYS A 42 17.23 3.25 -14.31
C LYS A 42 16.83 1.83 -14.70
N TYR A 43 17.80 0.91 -14.80
CA TYR A 43 17.53 -0.48 -15.13
C TYR A 43 16.58 -1.15 -14.13
N THR A 44 16.91 -1.10 -12.84
CA THR A 44 16.08 -1.69 -11.79
C THR A 44 14.73 -0.99 -11.70
N LEU A 45 14.71 0.35 -11.77
CA LEU A 45 13.48 1.13 -11.68
C LEU A 45 12.52 0.83 -12.85
N THR A 46 13.04 0.69 -14.07
CA THR A 46 12.24 0.30 -15.24
C THR A 46 11.68 -1.11 -15.09
N THR A 47 12.49 -2.06 -14.63
CA THR A 47 12.04 -3.44 -14.39
C THR A 47 10.90 -3.48 -13.37
N MET A 48 11.06 -2.79 -12.23
CA MET A 48 10.04 -2.73 -11.18
C MET A 48 8.79 -1.96 -11.62
N SER A 49 8.93 -0.99 -12.53
CA SER A 49 7.77 -0.29 -13.12
C SER A 49 6.91 -1.24 -13.94
N TYR A 50 7.51 -2.18 -14.69
CA TYR A 50 6.76 -3.23 -15.38
C TYR A 50 6.06 -4.18 -14.40
N VAL A 51 6.74 -4.58 -13.32
CA VAL A 51 6.12 -5.41 -12.26
C VAL A 51 4.94 -4.68 -11.62
N ALA A 52 5.05 -3.37 -11.39
CA ALA A 52 3.98 -2.56 -10.81
C ALA A 52 2.71 -2.51 -11.69
N LEU A 53 2.81 -2.71 -13.01
CA LEU A 53 1.63 -2.84 -13.88
C LEU A 53 0.77 -4.06 -13.53
N ALA A 54 1.28 -5.03 -12.79
CA ALA A 54 0.51 -6.20 -12.34
C ALA A 54 -0.36 -5.93 -11.09
N VAL A 55 -0.19 -4.78 -10.42
CA VAL A 55 -0.95 -4.41 -9.21
C VAL A 55 -2.48 -4.49 -9.38
N PRO A 56 -3.10 -4.08 -10.51
CA PRO A 56 -4.54 -4.19 -10.71
C PRO A 56 -5.07 -5.63 -10.59
N PHE A 57 -4.30 -6.64 -11.01
CA PHE A 57 -4.70 -8.04 -10.88
C PHE A 57 -4.75 -8.48 -9.41
N VAL A 58 -3.78 -8.05 -8.62
CA VAL A 58 -3.74 -8.32 -7.17
C VAL A 58 -4.90 -7.63 -6.46
N LEU A 59 -5.17 -6.36 -6.79
CA LEU A 59 -6.30 -5.62 -6.22
C LEU A 59 -7.65 -6.24 -6.58
N ALA A 60 -7.82 -6.74 -7.82
CA ALA A 60 -9.03 -7.44 -8.23
C ALA A 60 -9.26 -8.71 -7.41
N TYR A 61 -8.19 -9.49 -7.16
CA TYR A 61 -8.26 -10.68 -6.31
C TYR A 61 -8.64 -10.33 -4.86
N ILE A 62 -8.01 -9.32 -4.28
CA ILE A 62 -8.32 -8.86 -2.91
C ILE A 62 -9.79 -8.43 -2.82
N ALA A 63 -10.28 -7.65 -3.78
CA ALA A 63 -11.68 -7.21 -3.81
C ALA A 63 -12.65 -8.39 -3.95
N TYR A 64 -12.31 -9.39 -4.77
CA TYR A 64 -13.10 -10.61 -4.93
C TYR A 64 -13.19 -11.40 -3.61
N VAL A 65 -12.06 -11.64 -2.95
CA VAL A 65 -12.03 -12.34 -1.66
C VAL A 65 -12.79 -11.58 -0.58
N TRP A 66 -12.62 -10.26 -0.50
CA TRP A 66 -13.38 -9.41 0.43
C TRP A 66 -14.89 -9.50 0.19
N LYS A 67 -15.32 -9.53 -1.08
CA LYS A 67 -16.74 -9.71 -1.42
C LYS A 67 -17.27 -11.06 -0.93
N LEU A 68 -16.50 -12.14 -1.10
CA LEU A 68 -16.87 -13.47 -0.61
C LEU A 68 -16.96 -13.52 0.92
N MET A 69 -15.99 -12.92 1.62
CA MET A 69 -16.01 -12.86 3.08
C MET A 69 -17.20 -12.06 3.59
N ASN A 70 -17.47 -10.88 3.01
CA ASN A 70 -18.58 -10.03 3.42
C ASN A 70 -19.96 -10.61 3.06
N ALA A 71 -20.03 -11.63 2.20
CA ALA A 71 -21.27 -12.33 1.89
C ALA A 71 -21.80 -13.16 3.06
N LYS A 72 -20.92 -13.60 3.98
CA LYS A 72 -21.30 -14.23 5.25
C LYS A 72 -20.87 -13.33 6.40
N GLN A 73 -21.84 -12.68 7.03
CA GLN A 73 -21.56 -11.87 8.21
C GLN A 73 -21.24 -12.79 9.39
N LEU A 74 -20.20 -12.42 10.14
CA LEU A 74 -19.79 -13.15 11.34
C LEU A 74 -20.91 -13.06 12.38
N THR A 75 -21.40 -14.21 12.85
CA THR A 75 -22.46 -14.24 13.87
C THR A 75 -21.90 -14.47 15.27
N LEU A 76 -22.63 -14.06 16.31
CA LEU A 76 -22.24 -14.31 17.70
C LEU A 76 -22.21 -15.82 18.04
N ALA A 77 -22.98 -16.64 17.32
CA ALA A 77 -22.99 -18.10 17.46
C ALA A 77 -21.67 -18.73 16.98
N GLU A 78 -21.16 -18.29 15.83
CA GLU A 78 -19.85 -18.71 15.29
C GLU A 78 -18.69 -18.29 16.21
N LEU A 79 -18.82 -17.15 16.91
CA LEU A 79 -17.85 -16.67 17.90
C LEU A 79 -17.88 -17.44 19.22
N ASN A 80 -19.04 -17.97 19.61
CA ASN A 80 -19.22 -18.71 20.88
C ASN A 80 -18.94 -20.23 20.76
N GLY A 81 -18.49 -20.69 19.60
CA GLY A 81 -17.78 -21.97 19.46
C GLY A 81 -18.66 -23.22 19.31
N GLU A 82 -19.97 -23.09 19.10
CA GLU A 82 -20.83 -24.26 18.80
C GLU A 82 -20.58 -24.79 17.38
N ASP A 83 -20.30 -23.91 16.40
CA ASP A 83 -19.99 -24.30 15.00
C ASP A 83 -18.53 -24.69 14.77
N ALA A 84 -17.62 -24.39 15.71
CA ALA A 84 -16.20 -24.75 15.59
C ALA A 84 -15.95 -26.27 15.65
N LYS A 85 -16.94 -27.03 16.14
CA LYS A 85 -16.87 -28.48 16.34
C LYS A 85 -17.37 -29.30 15.16
N GLU A 86 -18.05 -28.70 14.18
CA GLU A 86 -18.51 -29.36 12.95
C GLU A 86 -17.55 -29.16 11.76
N MET A 87 -16.60 -28.22 11.85
CA MET A 87 -15.70 -27.87 10.75
C MET A 87 -14.37 -28.66 10.75
N TYR A 88 -14.08 -29.44 11.79
CA TYR A 88 -12.90 -30.33 11.93
C TYR A 88 -13.32 -31.71 12.42
#